data_AF-A0A852K3E4-F1
#
_entry.id   AF-A0A852K3E4-F1
#
_cell.length_a   1.000
_cell.length_b   1.000
_cell.length_c   1.000
_cell.angle_alpha   90.00
_cell.angle_beta   90.00
_cell.angle_gamma   90.00
#
_symmetry.space_group_name_H-M   'P 1'
#
loop_
_entity.id
_entity.type
_entity.pdbx_description
1 polymer ?
#
loop_
_entity_poly.entity_id
_entity_poly.type
_entity_poly.pdbx_seq_one_letter_code
_entity_poly.pdbx_strand_id
1 'polypeptide(L)'
;IDKDALDAQVKERKIQEAAEKAEHERFAHHMKKNDKLMCLLEERQKNEVRDINRALTEFHKNFQRPETRREFDLNDPQALKKDRPARVSDDDPRCTISGMQKFVGEDLNHDQRMKFQKEQIREWSLQQQKDLKNALADQKLADDLYDKFRIELDRKIMEEQRKEEESRRAVCTATKNFNKIQVAELDHKNELEKAQKMKDDMYEITCLLRGDFLSENPDQAIGPGGVLVDRWKGMNQEQLMAIREFQKEQVLEK
;
A
#
# COMPACT_ATOMS: atom_id res chain seq x y z
N ILE A 1 -8.74 161.02 -68.70
CA ILE A 1 -8.46 159.73 -68.02
C ILE A 1 -7.61 160.08 -66.80
N ASP A 2 -8.17 159.87 -65.61
CA ASP A 2 -7.49 160.15 -64.33
C ASP A 2 -6.47 159.04 -64.05
N LYS A 3 -5.22 159.29 -64.46
CA LYS A 3 -4.14 158.31 -64.39
C LYS A 3 -3.70 158.06 -62.94
N ASP A 4 -3.80 159.06 -62.08
CA ASP A 4 -3.30 158.98 -60.70
C ASP A 4 -4.20 158.08 -59.83
N ALA A 5 -5.51 158.14 -60.01
CA ALA A 5 -6.46 157.25 -59.31
C ALA A 5 -6.35 155.78 -59.78
N LEU A 6 -6.11 155.55 -61.07
CA LEU A 6 -5.87 154.21 -61.62
C LEU A 6 -4.53 153.63 -61.15
N ASP A 7 -3.48 154.46 -61.08
CA ASP A 7 -2.19 154.04 -60.54
C ASP A 7 -2.25 153.72 -59.04
N ALA A 8 -3.11 154.41 -58.27
CA ALA A 8 -3.38 154.09 -56.86
C ALA A 8 -4.13 152.75 -56.70
N GLN A 9 -5.17 152.49 -57.49
CA GLN A 9 -5.89 151.20 -57.48
C GLN A 9 -5.00 150.02 -57.92
N VAL A 10 -4.13 150.24 -58.91
CA VAL A 10 -3.14 149.23 -59.33
C VAL A 10 -2.13 148.96 -58.21
N LYS A 11 -1.70 149.99 -57.46
CA LYS A 11 -0.81 149.81 -56.29
C LYS A 11 -1.50 149.05 -55.16
N GLU A 12 -2.74 149.39 -54.81
CA GLU A 12 -3.50 148.70 -53.76
C GLU A 12 -3.75 147.23 -54.11
N ARG A 13 -4.17 146.94 -55.35
CA ARG A 13 -4.32 145.56 -55.83
C ARG A 13 -3.01 144.78 -55.79
N LYS A 14 -1.87 145.39 -56.16
CA LYS A 14 -0.55 144.77 -56.02
C LYS A 14 -0.17 144.49 -54.56
N ILE A 15 -0.55 145.37 -53.63
CA ILE A 15 -0.32 145.16 -52.19
C ILE A 15 -1.19 144.02 -51.67
N GLN A 16 -2.47 143.94 -52.09
CA GLN A 16 -3.37 142.85 -51.72
C GLN A 16 -2.91 141.51 -52.30
N GLU A 17 -2.55 141.46 -53.58
CA GLU A 17 -1.97 140.27 -54.23
C GLU A 17 -0.67 139.83 -53.54
N ALA A 18 0.17 140.77 -53.09
CA ALA A 18 1.37 140.46 -52.33
C ALA A 18 1.07 139.93 -50.91
N ALA A 19 0.05 140.46 -50.23
CA ALA A 19 -0.39 139.99 -48.92
C ALA A 19 -1.01 138.58 -48.98
N GLU A 20 -1.87 138.33 -49.97
CA GLU A 20 -2.44 137.00 -50.24
C GLU A 20 -1.33 136.00 -50.59
N LYS A 21 -0.36 136.40 -51.42
CA LYS A 21 0.81 135.57 -51.72
C LYS A 21 1.63 135.26 -50.47
N ALA A 22 1.85 136.24 -49.58
CA ALA A 22 2.58 136.03 -48.33
C ALA A 22 1.83 135.08 -47.37
N GLU A 23 0.50 135.18 -47.29
CA GLU A 23 -0.33 134.24 -46.52
C GLU A 23 -0.32 132.82 -47.12
N HIS A 24 -0.44 132.69 -48.45
CA HIS A 24 -0.27 131.40 -49.13
C HIS A 24 1.11 130.78 -48.90
N GLU A 25 2.18 131.58 -48.92
CA GLU A 25 3.53 131.13 -48.62
C GLU A 25 3.67 130.68 -47.14
N ARG A 26 3.03 131.38 -46.20
CA ARG A 26 2.96 130.96 -44.79
C ARG A 26 2.24 129.62 -44.63
N PHE A 27 1.06 129.47 -45.24
CA PHE A 27 0.33 128.20 -45.21
C PHE A 27 1.11 127.06 -45.87
N ALA A 28 1.76 127.31 -47.01
CA ALA A 28 2.61 126.33 -47.68
C ALA A 28 3.80 125.91 -46.78
N HIS A 29 4.39 126.85 -46.04
CA HIS A 29 5.46 126.55 -45.09
C HIS A 29 4.95 125.76 -43.87
N HIS A 30 3.77 126.08 -43.34
CA HIS A 30 3.12 125.28 -42.29
C HIS A 30 2.78 123.87 -42.77
N MET A 31 2.28 123.72 -43.98
CA MET A 31 2.00 122.40 -44.59
C MET A 31 3.28 121.57 -44.69
N LYS A 32 4.37 122.12 -45.24
CA LYS A 32 5.68 121.45 -45.29
C LYS A 32 6.19 121.03 -43.91
N LYS A 33 5.98 121.88 -42.88
CA LYS A 33 6.35 121.55 -41.49
C LYS A 33 5.50 120.41 -40.93
N ASN A 34 4.19 120.45 -41.15
CA ASN A 34 3.27 119.41 -40.70
C ASN A 34 3.55 118.07 -41.39
N ASP A 35 3.78 118.06 -42.71
CA ASP A 35 4.14 116.85 -43.46
C ASP A 35 5.44 116.23 -42.91
N LYS A 36 6.46 117.05 -42.65
CA LYS A 36 7.71 116.59 -42.04
C LYS A 36 7.49 116.01 -40.64
N LEU A 37 6.63 116.65 -39.83
CA LEU A 37 6.28 116.14 -38.51
C LEU A 37 5.54 114.79 -38.62
N MET A 38 4.62 114.65 -39.58
CA MET A 38 3.90 113.40 -39.82
C MET A 38 4.85 112.26 -40.20
N CYS A 39 5.82 112.49 -41.10
CA CYS A 39 6.82 111.48 -41.45
C CYS A 39 7.65 111.02 -40.24
N LEU A 40 8.09 111.97 -39.38
CA LEU A 40 8.85 111.64 -38.17
C LEU A 40 8.02 110.84 -37.16
N LEU A 41 6.74 111.19 -36.99
CA LEU A 41 5.82 110.45 -36.12
C LEU A 41 5.56 109.04 -36.66
N GLU A 42 5.41 108.89 -37.98
CA GLU A 42 5.22 107.58 -38.63
C GLU A 42 6.47 106.70 -38.46
N GLU A 43 7.68 107.24 -38.64
CA GLU A 43 8.93 106.51 -38.41
C GLU A 43 9.08 106.06 -36.95
N ARG A 44 8.75 106.96 -36.00
CA ARG A 44 8.74 106.62 -34.58
C ARG A 44 7.77 105.48 -34.30
N GLN A 45 6.53 105.59 -34.79
CA GLN A 45 5.51 104.55 -34.62
C GLN A 45 5.96 103.22 -35.22
N LYS A 46 6.57 103.22 -36.42
CA LYS A 46 7.13 102.02 -37.05
C LYS A 46 8.20 101.37 -36.19
N ASN A 47 9.08 102.16 -35.56
CA ASN A 47 10.11 101.64 -34.68
C ASN A 47 9.53 101.10 -33.37
N GLU A 48 8.57 101.78 -32.74
CA GLU A 48 7.88 101.30 -31.55
C GLU A 48 7.16 99.96 -31.81
N VAL A 49 6.46 99.84 -32.95
CA VAL A 49 5.81 98.59 -33.36
C VAL A 49 6.83 97.46 -33.57
N ARG A 50 7.99 97.76 -34.18
CA ARG A 50 9.07 96.77 -34.32
C ARG A 50 9.61 96.33 -32.96
N ASP A 51 9.80 97.26 -32.03
CA ASP A 51 10.33 96.98 -30.70
C ASP A 51 9.37 96.11 -29.89
N ILE A 52 8.08 96.43 -29.91
CA ILE A 52 7.03 95.64 -29.26
C ILE A 52 6.98 94.22 -29.85
N ASN A 53 6.97 94.10 -31.18
CA ASN A 53 6.94 92.78 -31.84
C ASN A 53 8.18 91.93 -31.53
N ARG A 54 9.35 92.57 -31.43
CA ARG A 54 10.59 91.92 -31.01
C ARG A 54 10.50 91.42 -29.57
N ALA A 55 10.09 92.27 -28.63
CA ALA A 55 9.91 91.90 -27.23
C ALA A 55 8.89 90.77 -27.06
N LEU A 56 7.78 90.80 -27.82
CA LEU A 56 6.76 89.76 -27.81
C LEU A 56 7.31 88.44 -28.36
N THR A 57 8.08 88.47 -29.45
CA THR A 57 8.73 87.28 -30.01
C THR A 57 9.73 86.67 -29.03
N GLU A 58 10.53 87.51 -28.36
CA GLU A 58 11.45 87.08 -27.30
C GLU A 58 10.71 86.46 -26.12
N PHE A 59 9.60 87.07 -25.69
CA PHE A 59 8.76 86.54 -24.63
C PHE A 59 8.16 85.18 -25.00
N HIS A 60 7.62 85.03 -26.21
CA HIS A 60 7.09 83.76 -26.71
C HIS A 60 8.19 82.68 -26.75
N LYS A 61 9.36 83.03 -27.27
CA LYS A 61 10.51 82.12 -27.36
C LYS A 61 11.01 81.68 -25.98
N ASN A 62 10.96 82.55 -24.97
CA ASN A 62 11.52 82.26 -23.65
C ASN A 62 10.52 81.59 -22.71
N PHE A 63 9.25 81.97 -22.77
CA PHE A 63 8.24 81.60 -21.76
C PHE A 63 7.06 80.80 -22.30
N GLN A 64 6.89 80.70 -23.63
CA GLN A 64 5.77 79.97 -24.24
C GLN A 64 6.25 78.78 -25.08
N ARG A 65 7.33 78.14 -24.64
CA ARG A 65 7.86 76.95 -25.31
C ARG A 65 6.89 75.78 -25.14
N PRO A 66 6.76 74.88 -26.13
CA PRO A 66 5.93 73.69 -25.99
C PRO A 66 6.33 72.82 -24.80
N GLU A 67 7.63 72.74 -24.49
CA GLU A 67 8.18 71.92 -23.41
C GLU A 67 7.82 72.45 -22.01
N THR A 68 7.50 73.74 -21.88
CA THR A 68 7.12 74.37 -20.61
C THR A 68 5.62 74.33 -20.33
N ARG A 69 4.84 73.70 -21.22
CA ARG A 69 3.38 73.54 -21.02
C ARG A 69 3.10 72.55 -19.90
N ARG A 70 1.98 72.74 -19.20
CA ARG A 70 1.57 71.88 -18.08
C ARG A 70 1.33 70.44 -18.54
N GLU A 71 0.83 70.27 -19.75
CA GLU A 71 0.46 69.01 -20.40
C GLU A 71 1.53 68.47 -21.35
N PHE A 72 2.77 68.98 -21.26
CA PHE A 72 3.84 68.51 -22.15
C PHE A 72 4.18 67.04 -21.91
N ASP A 73 4.11 66.55 -20.67
CA ASP A 73 4.30 65.14 -20.32
C ASP A 73 3.36 64.20 -21.09
N LEU A 74 2.13 64.62 -21.35
CA LEU A 74 1.14 63.87 -22.14
C LEU A 74 1.39 63.97 -23.65
N ASN A 75 1.97 65.09 -24.11
CA ASN A 75 2.18 65.39 -25.54
C ASN A 75 3.64 65.18 -26.01
N ASP A 76 4.52 64.69 -25.13
CA ASP A 76 5.92 64.49 -25.43
C ASP A 76 6.08 63.42 -26.53
N PRO A 77 6.65 63.76 -27.69
CA PRO A 77 6.89 62.78 -28.77
C PRO A 77 7.76 61.59 -28.35
N GLN A 78 8.54 61.74 -27.27
CA GLN A 78 9.41 60.71 -26.73
C GLN A 78 8.83 60.01 -25.49
N ALA A 79 7.57 60.28 -25.10
CA ALA A 79 6.96 59.72 -23.90
C ALA A 79 7.14 58.20 -23.79
N LEU A 80 6.81 57.46 -24.87
CA LEU A 80 6.93 55.99 -24.90
C LEU A 80 8.36 55.47 -24.74
N LYS A 81 9.37 56.27 -25.08
CA LYS A 81 10.79 55.88 -24.90
C LYS A 81 11.27 56.14 -23.48
N LYS A 82 10.70 57.14 -22.81
CA LYS A 82 11.01 57.51 -21.42
C LYS A 82 10.25 56.64 -20.42
N ASP A 83 9.09 56.12 -20.82
CA ASP A 83 8.25 55.27 -19.99
C ASP A 83 8.91 53.93 -19.67
N ARG A 84 8.55 53.35 -18.52
CA ARG A 84 9.08 52.06 -18.07
C ARG A 84 8.08 50.95 -18.38
N PRO A 85 8.54 49.71 -18.63
CA PRO A 85 7.65 48.57 -18.72
C PRO A 85 6.74 48.45 -17.49
N ALA A 86 5.51 47.98 -17.72
CA ALA A 86 4.48 47.81 -16.69
C ALA A 86 4.91 46.84 -15.57
N ARG A 87 5.74 45.85 -15.90
CA ARG A 87 6.42 44.93 -14.98
C ARG A 87 7.88 44.80 -15.42
N VAL A 88 8.82 45.12 -14.52
CA VAL A 88 10.27 45.07 -14.82
C VAL A 88 10.90 43.75 -14.34
N SER A 89 10.37 43.19 -13.25
CA SER A 89 10.83 41.94 -12.66
C SER A 89 9.64 41.25 -11.99
N ASP A 90 9.81 39.96 -11.66
CA ASP A 90 8.81 39.21 -10.91
C ASP A 90 8.62 39.77 -9.49
N ASP A 91 9.68 40.32 -8.89
CA ASP A 91 9.65 40.91 -7.56
C ASP A 91 9.51 42.44 -7.57
N ASP A 92 8.97 43.00 -8.66
CA ASP A 92 8.73 44.44 -8.78
C ASP A 92 7.70 44.91 -7.72
N PRO A 93 8.09 45.76 -6.76
CA PRO A 93 7.19 46.19 -5.68
C PRO A 93 6.04 47.08 -6.17
N ARG A 94 6.11 47.60 -7.40
CA ARG A 94 5.02 48.38 -8.03
C ARG A 94 3.86 47.50 -8.49
N CYS A 95 4.12 46.21 -8.73
CA CYS A 95 3.11 45.25 -9.18
C CYS A 95 2.29 44.74 -7.98
N THR A 96 1.46 45.62 -7.43
CA THR A 96 0.50 45.25 -6.38
C THR A 96 -0.69 44.47 -6.95
N ILE A 97 -1.49 43.87 -6.06
CA ILE A 97 -2.65 43.05 -6.41
C ILE A 97 -3.66 43.82 -7.28
N SER A 98 -3.89 45.11 -6.99
CA SER A 98 -4.82 45.95 -7.76
C SER A 98 -4.31 46.31 -9.16
N GLY A 99 -3.00 46.25 -9.39
CA GLY A 99 -2.39 46.59 -10.67
C GLY A 99 -2.58 45.54 -11.76
N MET A 100 -3.02 44.31 -11.40
CA MET A 100 -3.26 43.19 -12.32
C MET A 100 -2.08 42.83 -13.24
N GLN A 101 -0.86 43.25 -12.91
CA GLN A 101 0.37 42.94 -13.69
C GLN A 101 1.07 41.65 -13.24
N LYS A 102 0.75 41.17 -12.03
CA LYS A 102 1.28 39.92 -11.45
C LYS A 102 0.14 39.13 -10.83
N PHE A 103 0.02 37.87 -11.23
CA PHE A 103 -0.98 36.94 -10.68
C PHE A 103 -0.29 35.84 -9.89
N VAL A 104 -0.78 35.56 -8.68
CA VAL A 104 -0.21 34.49 -7.83
C VAL A 104 -0.42 33.09 -8.42
N GLY A 105 -1.42 32.93 -9.30
CA GLY A 105 -1.65 31.67 -10.02
C GLY A 105 -0.69 31.43 -11.18
N GLU A 106 0.09 32.43 -11.60
CA GLU A 106 1.16 32.27 -12.57
C GLU A 106 2.32 31.51 -11.92
N ASP A 107 2.58 30.31 -12.39
CA ASP A 107 3.55 29.41 -11.80
C ASP A 107 4.82 29.32 -12.65
N LEU A 108 5.76 30.20 -12.33
CA LEU A 108 7.07 30.27 -12.99
C LEU A 108 7.94 29.03 -12.69
N ASN A 109 7.67 28.32 -11.59
CA ASN A 109 8.43 27.16 -11.15
C ASN A 109 7.80 25.83 -11.60
N HIS A 110 6.87 25.87 -12.55
CA HIS A 110 6.15 24.69 -13.03
C HIS A 110 7.10 23.55 -13.42
N ASP A 111 8.08 23.84 -14.27
CA ASP A 111 9.01 22.84 -14.78
C ASP A 111 9.88 22.21 -13.69
N GLN A 112 10.33 23.02 -12.73
CA GLN A 112 11.10 22.54 -11.58
C GLN A 112 10.24 21.63 -10.70
N ARG A 113 9.00 22.06 -10.39
CA ARG A 113 8.06 21.24 -9.62
C ARG A 113 7.77 19.91 -10.32
N MET A 114 7.54 19.93 -11.64
CA MET A 114 7.30 18.72 -12.43
C MET A 114 8.51 17.79 -12.42
N LYS A 115 9.73 18.32 -12.47
CA LYS A 115 10.96 17.53 -12.37
C LYS A 115 11.04 16.82 -11.01
N PHE A 116 10.84 17.54 -9.90
CA PHE A 116 10.85 16.94 -8.57
C PHE A 116 9.77 15.87 -8.41
N GLN A 117 8.55 16.12 -8.91
CA GLN A 117 7.48 15.12 -8.85
C GLN A 117 7.82 13.85 -9.64
N LYS A 118 8.41 13.99 -10.84
CA LYS A 118 8.87 12.84 -11.64
C LYS A 118 9.97 12.05 -10.92
N GLU A 119 10.91 12.74 -10.29
CA GLU A 119 11.97 12.10 -9.49
C GLU A 119 11.37 11.34 -8.30
N GLN A 120 10.45 11.94 -7.55
CA GLN A 120 9.75 11.28 -6.45
C GLN A 120 8.99 10.02 -6.89
N ILE A 121 8.22 10.12 -7.97
CA ILE A 121 7.47 8.98 -8.52
C ILE A 121 8.42 7.87 -8.97
N ARG A 122 9.54 8.23 -9.60
CA ARG A 122 10.57 7.27 -10.00
C ARG A 122 11.13 6.51 -8.80
N GLU A 123 11.54 7.22 -7.75
CA GLU A 123 12.11 6.59 -6.55
C GLU A 123 11.09 5.70 -5.84
N TRP A 124 9.83 6.15 -5.71
CA TRP A 124 8.76 5.32 -5.14
C TRP A 124 8.48 4.07 -5.96
N SER A 125 8.47 4.18 -7.29
CA SER A 125 8.27 3.02 -8.16
C SER A 125 9.43 2.02 -8.03
N LEU A 126 10.66 2.50 -7.98
CA LEU A 126 11.84 1.64 -7.78
C LEU A 126 11.80 0.94 -6.42
N GLN A 127 11.42 1.65 -5.37
CA GLN A 127 11.27 1.09 -4.03
C GLN A 127 10.19 0.00 -4.02
N GLN A 128 9.02 0.28 -4.59
CA GLN A 128 7.93 -0.71 -4.68
C GLN A 128 8.34 -1.96 -5.49
N GLN A 129 9.06 -1.79 -6.59
CA GLN A 129 9.57 -2.91 -7.38
C GLN A 129 10.58 -3.76 -6.58
N LYS A 130 11.46 -3.11 -5.80
CA LYS A 130 12.42 -3.80 -4.94
C LYS A 130 11.70 -4.59 -3.84
N ASP A 131 10.72 -3.97 -3.19
CA ASP A 131 9.95 -4.60 -2.12
C ASP A 131 9.14 -5.79 -2.64
N LEU A 132 8.52 -5.66 -3.82
CA LEU A 132 7.85 -6.76 -4.49
C LEU A 132 8.80 -7.91 -4.81
N LYS A 133 9.99 -7.62 -5.37
CA LYS A 133 11.01 -8.64 -5.67
C LYS A 133 11.47 -9.36 -4.41
N ASN A 134 11.67 -8.64 -3.32
CA ASN A 134 12.07 -9.23 -2.04
C ASN A 134 10.95 -10.13 -1.49
N ALA A 135 9.71 -9.64 -1.47
CA ALA A 135 8.56 -10.42 -1.01
C ALA A 135 8.35 -11.72 -1.83
N LEU A 136 8.55 -11.66 -3.15
CA LEU A 136 8.50 -12.84 -4.02
C LEU A 136 9.65 -13.82 -3.73
N ALA A 137 10.86 -13.31 -3.44
CA ALA A 137 11.98 -14.16 -3.07
C ALA A 137 11.75 -14.84 -1.71
N ASP A 138 11.22 -14.11 -0.73
CA ASP A 138 10.88 -14.64 0.59
C ASP A 138 9.77 -15.69 0.50
N GLN A 139 8.72 -15.43 -0.30
CA GLN A 139 7.66 -16.39 -0.57
C GLN A 139 8.23 -17.67 -1.19
N LYS A 140 9.06 -17.55 -2.23
CA LYS A 140 9.66 -18.70 -2.88
C LYS A 140 10.53 -19.52 -1.91
N LEU A 141 11.30 -18.85 -1.06
CA LEU A 141 12.10 -19.52 -0.03
C LEU A 141 11.20 -20.27 0.97
N ALA A 142 10.10 -19.66 1.40
CA ALA A 142 9.14 -20.29 2.30
C ALA A 142 8.47 -21.52 1.66
N ASP A 143 8.07 -21.42 0.39
CA ASP A 143 7.49 -22.53 -0.38
C ASP A 143 8.51 -23.67 -0.54
N ASP A 144 9.77 -23.36 -0.90
CA ASP A 144 10.85 -24.35 -1.03
C ASP A 144 11.14 -25.07 0.31
N LEU A 145 11.08 -24.34 1.43
CA LEU A 145 11.22 -24.92 2.77
C LEU A 145 10.04 -25.81 3.14
N TYR A 146 8.82 -25.38 2.81
CA TYR A 146 7.61 -26.16 3.05
C TYR A 146 7.62 -27.47 2.25
N ASP A 147 8.02 -27.42 0.98
CA ASP A 147 8.14 -28.62 0.14
C ASP A 147 9.18 -29.59 0.67
N LYS A 148 10.35 -29.11 1.12
CA LYS A 148 11.35 -29.95 1.78
C LYS A 148 10.80 -30.60 3.05
N PHE A 149 10.12 -29.82 3.88
CA PHE A 149 9.52 -30.32 5.11
C PHE A 149 8.45 -31.39 4.82
N ARG A 150 7.62 -31.19 3.80
CA ARG A 150 6.61 -32.15 3.36
C ARG A 150 7.26 -33.47 2.92
N ILE A 151 8.30 -33.41 2.10
CA ILE A 151 9.02 -34.62 1.64
C ILE A 151 9.65 -35.36 2.83
N GLU A 152 10.26 -34.65 3.78
CA GLU A 152 10.81 -35.27 4.99
C GLU A 152 9.73 -35.92 5.87
N LEU A 153 8.58 -35.27 5.99
CA LEU A 153 7.45 -35.80 6.74
C LEU A 153 6.91 -37.08 6.10
N ASP A 154 6.69 -37.08 4.78
CA ASP A 154 6.24 -38.26 4.03
C ASP A 154 7.24 -39.43 4.18
N ARG A 155 8.54 -39.14 4.11
CA ARG A 155 9.58 -40.15 4.36
C ARG A 155 9.49 -40.73 5.77
N LYS A 156 9.33 -39.89 6.80
CA LYS A 156 9.17 -40.36 8.19
C LYS A 156 7.90 -41.21 8.35
N ILE A 157 6.79 -40.82 7.72
CA ILE A 157 5.54 -41.59 7.75
C ILE A 157 5.76 -42.97 7.12
N MET A 158 6.42 -43.05 5.96
CA MET A 158 6.72 -44.35 5.34
C MET A 158 7.65 -45.22 6.20
N GLU A 159 8.67 -44.62 6.83
CA GLU A 159 9.57 -45.35 7.73
C GLU A 159 8.82 -45.88 8.96
N GLU A 160 7.92 -45.10 9.56
CA GLU A 160 7.11 -45.54 10.70
C GLU A 160 6.08 -46.60 10.30
N GLN A 161 5.40 -46.47 9.15
CA GLN A 161 4.50 -47.50 8.63
C GLN A 161 5.23 -48.83 8.42
N ARG A 162 6.45 -48.80 7.88
CA ARG A 162 7.26 -50.03 7.71
C ARG A 162 7.58 -50.68 9.05
N LYS A 163 8.02 -49.89 10.05
CA LYS A 163 8.30 -50.41 11.40
C LYS A 163 7.05 -50.97 12.06
N GLU A 164 5.90 -50.32 11.89
CA GLU A 164 4.63 -50.79 12.42
C GLU A 164 4.23 -52.12 11.79
N GLU A 165 4.35 -52.26 10.46
CA GLU A 165 4.10 -53.52 9.78
C GLU A 165 5.04 -54.64 10.25
N GLU A 166 6.34 -54.37 10.37
CA GLU A 166 7.33 -55.31 10.89
C GLU A 166 6.98 -55.76 12.32
N SER A 167 6.60 -54.81 13.18
CA SER A 167 6.16 -55.09 14.55
C SER A 167 4.88 -55.95 14.57
N ARG A 168 3.87 -55.60 13.77
CA ARG A 168 2.64 -56.40 13.64
C ARG A 168 2.95 -57.82 13.16
N ARG A 169 3.83 -57.99 12.18
CA ARG A 169 4.28 -59.32 11.70
C ARG A 169 5.01 -60.10 12.79
N ALA A 170 5.86 -59.44 13.57
CA ALA A 170 6.58 -60.06 14.68
C ALA A 170 5.61 -60.53 15.79
N VAL A 171 4.66 -59.68 16.18
CA VAL A 171 3.61 -60.02 17.16
C VAL A 171 2.75 -61.18 16.67
N CYS A 172 2.25 -61.12 15.42
CA CYS A 172 1.47 -62.21 14.84
C CYS A 172 2.25 -63.54 14.82
N THR A 173 3.54 -63.50 14.50
CA THR A 173 4.42 -64.67 14.50
C THR A 173 4.62 -65.23 15.92
N ALA A 174 4.86 -64.35 16.89
CA ALA A 174 5.01 -64.73 18.30
C ALA A 174 3.72 -65.37 18.86
N THR A 175 2.56 -64.76 18.61
CA THR A 175 1.25 -65.29 19.01
C THR A 175 0.97 -66.64 18.35
N LYS A 176 1.28 -66.79 17.05
CA LYS A 176 1.13 -68.08 16.36
C LYS A 176 2.00 -69.17 17.00
N ASN A 177 3.24 -68.86 17.34
CA ASN A 177 4.14 -69.81 17.99
C ASN A 177 3.68 -70.15 19.40
N PHE A 178 3.23 -69.16 20.18
CA PHE A 178 2.66 -69.37 21.50
C PHE A 178 1.43 -70.28 21.45
N ASN A 179 0.48 -70.00 20.55
CA ASN A 179 -0.71 -70.84 20.38
C ASN A 179 -0.34 -72.29 19.98
N LYS A 180 0.68 -72.48 19.14
CA LYS A 180 1.18 -73.82 18.80
C LYS A 180 1.73 -74.57 20.01
N ILE A 181 2.52 -73.89 20.84
CA ILE A 181 3.07 -74.47 22.08
C ILE A 181 1.92 -74.83 23.02
N GLN A 182 0.95 -73.94 23.20
CA GLN A 182 -0.20 -74.16 24.07
C GLN A 182 -1.06 -75.36 23.62
N VAL A 183 -1.25 -75.54 22.31
CA VAL A 183 -1.94 -76.73 21.76
C VAL A 183 -1.14 -78.00 22.06
N ALA A 184 0.19 -78.00 21.82
CA ALA A 184 1.02 -79.16 22.11
C ALA A 184 1.06 -79.51 23.61
N GLU A 185 1.11 -78.51 24.50
CA GLU A 185 1.01 -78.70 25.95
C GLU A 185 -0.34 -79.29 26.36
N LEU A 186 -1.44 -78.79 25.77
CA LEU A 186 -2.77 -79.30 26.03
C LEU A 186 -2.92 -80.75 25.56
N ASP A 187 -2.41 -81.08 24.37
CA ASP A 187 -2.41 -82.44 23.82
C ASP A 187 -1.62 -83.39 24.73
N HIS A 188 -0.42 -83.01 25.15
CA HIS A 188 0.38 -83.79 26.10
C HIS A 188 -0.35 -83.98 27.45
N LYS A 189 -1.00 -82.94 27.96
CA LYS A 189 -1.79 -83.03 29.19
C LYS A 189 -2.98 -84.00 29.02
N ASN A 190 -3.69 -83.92 27.89
CA ASN A 190 -4.80 -84.81 27.59
C ASN A 190 -4.33 -86.28 27.45
N GLU A 191 -3.15 -86.52 26.87
CA GLU A 191 -2.56 -87.86 26.80
C GLU A 191 -2.23 -88.41 28.20
N LEU A 192 -1.63 -87.59 29.06
CA LEU A 192 -1.37 -87.96 30.46
C LEU A 192 -2.68 -88.23 31.23
N GLU A 193 -3.69 -87.37 31.09
CA GLU A 193 -5.00 -87.55 31.72
C GLU A 193 -5.68 -88.83 31.23
N LYS A 194 -5.63 -89.14 29.92
CA LYS A 194 -6.13 -90.40 29.36
C LYS A 194 -5.38 -91.62 29.89
N ALA A 195 -4.05 -91.55 29.95
CA ALA A 195 -3.23 -92.63 30.47
C ALA A 195 -3.48 -92.87 31.97
N GLN A 196 -3.66 -91.79 32.74
CA GLN A 196 -4.01 -91.87 34.15
C GLN A 196 -5.40 -92.47 34.33
N LYS A 197 -6.40 -91.98 33.60
CA LYS A 197 -7.75 -92.54 33.63
C LYS A 197 -7.76 -94.03 33.27
N MET A 198 -7.01 -94.44 32.24
CA MET A 198 -6.90 -95.85 31.88
C MET A 198 -6.25 -96.70 32.99
N LYS A 199 -5.26 -96.16 33.72
CA LYS A 199 -4.69 -96.82 34.89
C LYS A 199 -5.69 -96.91 36.03
N ASP A 200 -6.43 -95.84 36.31
CA ASP A 200 -7.44 -95.79 37.37
C ASP A 200 -8.61 -96.74 37.05
N ASP A 201 -9.10 -96.75 35.81
CA ASP A 201 -10.13 -97.68 35.31
C ASP A 201 -9.64 -99.15 35.46
N MET A 202 -8.39 -99.44 35.08
CA MET A 202 -7.80 -100.77 35.25
C MET A 202 -7.67 -101.15 36.73
N TYR A 203 -7.25 -100.19 37.58
CA TYR A 203 -7.15 -100.40 39.01
C TYR A 203 -8.53 -100.70 39.62
N GLU A 204 -9.57 -99.96 39.24
CA GLU A 204 -10.96 -100.21 39.64
C GLU A 204 -11.41 -101.60 39.20
N ILE A 205 -11.21 -101.99 37.95
CA ILE A 205 -11.54 -103.35 37.44
C ILE A 205 -10.81 -104.42 38.26
N THR A 206 -9.51 -104.27 38.52
CA THR A 206 -8.75 -105.26 39.31
C THR A 206 -9.22 -105.31 40.77
N CYS A 207 -9.57 -104.18 41.38
CA CYS A 207 -10.12 -104.11 42.72
C CYS A 207 -11.50 -104.75 42.80
N LEU A 208 -12.36 -104.57 41.79
CA LEU A 208 -13.67 -105.22 41.70
C LEU A 208 -13.52 -106.73 41.51
N LEU A 209 -12.63 -107.18 40.61
CA LEU A 209 -12.36 -108.60 40.36
C LEU A 209 -11.79 -109.32 41.59
N ARG A 210 -10.90 -108.65 42.34
CA ARG A 210 -10.34 -109.17 43.60
C ARG A 210 -11.28 -108.94 44.79
N GLY A 211 -12.28 -108.07 44.62
CA GLY A 211 -13.28 -107.77 45.61
C GLY A 211 -14.13 -108.99 45.88
N ASP A 212 -14.40 -109.22 47.15
CA ASP A 212 -15.03 -110.46 47.62
C ASP A 212 -16.43 -110.73 47.02
N PHE A 213 -17.11 -109.69 46.50
CA PHE A 213 -18.41 -109.82 45.86
C PHE A 213 -18.32 -110.59 44.53
N LEU A 214 -17.35 -110.26 43.66
CA LEU A 214 -17.19 -110.92 42.36
C LEU A 214 -16.35 -112.21 42.44
N SER A 215 -15.41 -112.30 43.40
CA SER A 215 -14.60 -113.51 43.60
C SER A 215 -15.34 -114.60 44.39
N GLU A 216 -16.59 -114.33 44.80
CA GLU A 216 -17.43 -115.17 45.66
C GLU A 216 -16.70 -115.80 46.85
N ASN A 217 -15.86 -115.00 47.53
CA ASN A 217 -14.99 -115.51 48.59
C ASN A 217 -15.81 -116.17 49.74
N PRO A 218 -15.65 -117.48 50.02
CA PRO A 218 -16.41 -118.19 51.04
C PRO A 218 -16.11 -117.72 52.47
N ASP A 219 -14.95 -117.09 52.69
CA ASP A 219 -14.54 -116.57 54.01
C ASP A 219 -15.38 -115.37 54.46
N GLN A 220 -16.11 -114.72 53.55
CA GLN A 220 -17.06 -113.65 53.90
C GLN A 220 -18.18 -114.12 54.83
N ALA A 221 -18.49 -115.41 54.83
CA ALA A 221 -19.51 -115.98 55.68
C ALA A 221 -19.00 -116.22 57.12
N ILE A 222 -17.69 -116.12 57.39
CA ILE A 222 -17.08 -116.46 58.68
C ILE A 222 -16.90 -115.18 59.51
N GLY A 223 -17.82 -114.94 60.45
CA GLY A 223 -17.75 -113.82 61.39
C GLY A 223 -17.22 -114.23 62.77
N PRO A 224 -16.82 -113.27 63.63
CA PRO A 224 -16.34 -113.53 64.99
C PRO A 224 -17.33 -114.28 65.91
N GLY A 225 -18.62 -114.35 65.53
CA GLY A 225 -19.69 -115.02 66.27
C GLY A 225 -20.32 -116.21 65.54
N GLY A 226 -19.73 -116.70 64.45
CA GLY A 226 -20.26 -117.81 63.64
C GLY A 226 -20.56 -117.43 62.19
N VAL A 227 -21.31 -118.28 61.51
CA VAL A 227 -21.63 -118.11 60.08
C VAL A 227 -22.70 -117.03 59.89
N LEU A 228 -22.40 -116.01 59.07
CA LEU A 228 -23.35 -114.97 58.64
C LEU A 228 -24.35 -115.56 57.63
N VAL A 229 -25.64 -115.54 57.98
CA VAL A 229 -26.72 -116.24 57.26
C VAL A 229 -26.99 -115.64 55.88
N ASP A 230 -26.84 -114.32 55.72
CA ASP A 230 -27.05 -113.59 54.47
C ASP A 230 -25.94 -113.82 53.43
N ARG A 231 -24.79 -114.39 53.84
CA ARG A 231 -23.59 -114.56 53.02
C ARG A 231 -23.12 -116.01 52.90
N TRP A 232 -23.92 -116.95 53.40
CA TRP A 232 -23.62 -118.38 53.35
C TRP A 232 -23.75 -118.93 51.92
N LYS A 233 -22.67 -119.53 51.40
CA LYS A 233 -22.59 -120.05 50.02
C LYS A 233 -22.48 -121.57 49.91
N GLY A 234 -22.74 -122.29 51.01
CA GLY A 234 -22.62 -123.75 51.08
C GLY A 234 -21.39 -124.21 51.87
N MET A 235 -21.26 -125.53 52.05
CA MET A 235 -20.18 -126.15 52.82
C MET A 235 -18.86 -126.14 52.03
N ASN A 236 -17.73 -125.99 52.73
CA ASN A 236 -16.41 -126.02 52.12
C ASN A 236 -16.11 -127.42 51.53
N GLN A 237 -15.26 -127.49 50.50
CA GLN A 237 -14.85 -128.74 49.85
C GLN A 237 -14.29 -129.75 50.85
N GLU A 238 -13.53 -129.30 51.85
CA GLU A 238 -12.99 -130.13 52.93
C GLU A 238 -14.09 -130.70 53.83
N GLN A 239 -15.13 -129.92 54.15
CA GLN A 239 -16.28 -130.39 54.93
C GLN A 239 -17.09 -131.43 54.13
N LEU A 240 -17.27 -131.21 52.83
CA LEU A 240 -17.93 -132.17 51.94
C LEU A 240 -17.10 -133.46 51.76
N MET A 241 -15.77 -133.35 51.71
CA MET A 241 -14.87 -134.52 51.67
C MET A 241 -14.91 -135.29 52.98
N ALA A 242 -14.89 -134.63 54.14
CA ALA A 242 -15.05 -135.27 55.43
C ALA A 242 -16.40 -136.00 55.54
N ILE A 243 -17.50 -135.41 55.03
CA ILE A 243 -18.80 -136.09 54.96
C ILE A 243 -18.74 -137.31 54.03
N ARG A 244 -18.08 -137.21 52.87
CA ARG A 244 -17.90 -138.35 51.95
C ARG A 244 -17.02 -139.46 52.50
N GLU A 245 -15.95 -139.12 53.22
CA GLU A 245 -15.10 -140.08 53.91
C GLU A 245 -15.87 -140.76 55.04
N PHE A 246 -16.58 -139.99 55.86
CA PHE A 246 -17.47 -140.54 56.89
C PHE A 246 -18.56 -141.45 56.29
N GLN A 247 -19.13 -141.11 55.13
CA GLN A 247 -20.05 -141.99 54.40
C GLN A 247 -19.38 -143.26 53.88
N LYS A 248 -18.11 -143.21 53.45
CA LYS A 248 -17.34 -144.41 53.04
C LYS A 248 -17.03 -145.29 54.24
N GLU A 249 -16.69 -144.71 55.39
CA GLU A 249 -16.50 -145.44 56.64
C GLU A 249 -17.81 -146.14 57.08
N GLN A 250 -18.96 -145.48 56.95
CA GLN A 250 -20.27 -146.10 57.22
C GLN A 250 -20.64 -147.24 56.25
N VAL A 251 -20.08 -147.27 55.03
CA VAL A 251 -20.25 -148.38 54.08
C VAL A 251 -19.34 -149.57 54.44
N LEU A 252 -18.20 -149.33 55.12
CA LEU A 252 -17.31 -150.38 55.62
C LEU A 252 -17.75 -150.96 56.98
N GLU A 253 -18.59 -150.25 57.74
CA GLU A 253 -19.22 -150.73 58.99
C GLU A 253 -20.49 -151.60 58.76
N LYS A 254 -20.88 -151.87 57.51
CA LYS A 254 -21.99 -152.75 57.12
C LYS A 254 -21.52 -153.98 56.35
#